data_AF-A0A1Y3WLJ7-F1
#
_entry.id   AF-A0A1Y3WLJ7-F1
#
_cell.length_a   1.000
_cell.length_b   1.000
_cell.length_c   1.000
_cell.angle_alpha   90.00
_cell.angle_beta   90.00
_cell.angle_gamma   90.00
#
_symmetry.space_group_name_H-M   'P 1'
#
loop_
_entity.id
_entity.type
_entity.pdbx_description
1 polymer ?
#
loop_
_entity_poly.entity_id
_entity_poly.type
_entity_poly.pdbx_seq_one_letter_code
_entity_poly.pdbx_strand_id
1 'polypeptide(L)'
;MERLTTNRGFWLTLLLSIVTLGFYQWYLIYAFARETNIVCKEDGKKTSGLIVYLLLTIITFGIYGIVWWCMWINRCNGYLARHGKPEGLQMSTYLLTIFLLGWITFGIMHLVVFCKQLYLQNAVNQTYNELNNL
;
A
#
# COMPACT_ATOMS: atom_id res chain seq x y z
N MET A 1 12.48 -4.13 -18.39
CA MET A 1 11.64 -3.67 -17.25
C MET A 1 10.95 -4.89 -16.69
N GLU A 2 10.82 -4.98 -15.36
CA GLU A 2 10.23 -6.16 -14.71
C GLU A 2 8.71 -6.01 -14.67
N ARG A 3 7.96 -7.04 -15.09
CA ARG A 3 6.49 -7.04 -15.01
C ARG A 3 6.06 -7.07 -13.55
N LEU A 4 5.27 -6.09 -13.14
CA LEU A 4 4.82 -5.97 -11.74
C LEU A 4 3.58 -6.84 -11.50
N THR A 5 3.44 -7.37 -10.29
CA THR A 5 2.31 -8.26 -9.95
C THR A 5 1.02 -7.47 -9.76
N THR A 6 -0.05 -7.86 -10.45
CA THR A 6 -1.35 -7.16 -10.46
C THR A 6 -2.51 -7.96 -9.87
N ASN A 7 -2.30 -9.25 -9.54
CA ASN A 7 -3.38 -10.14 -9.13
C ASN A 7 -3.31 -10.48 -7.63
N ARG A 8 -3.02 -9.50 -6.77
CA ARG A 8 -3.05 -9.71 -5.32
C ARG A 8 -4.49 -9.75 -4.83
N GLY A 9 -5.01 -10.96 -4.62
CA GLY A 9 -6.34 -11.18 -4.05
C GLY A 9 -6.35 -11.07 -2.52
N PHE A 10 -7.39 -10.43 -1.97
CA PHE A 10 -7.55 -10.26 -0.52
C PHE A 10 -7.56 -11.60 0.24
N TRP A 11 -8.35 -12.57 -0.21
CA TRP A 11 -8.50 -13.86 0.49
C TRP A 11 -7.21 -14.67 0.55
N LEU A 12 -6.49 -14.74 -0.58
CA LEU A 12 -5.19 -15.43 -0.62
C LEU A 12 -4.18 -14.71 0.29
N THR A 13 -4.14 -13.39 0.23
CA THR A 13 -3.24 -12.56 1.06
C THR A 13 -3.55 -12.73 2.55
N LEU A 14 -4.83 -12.78 2.93
CA LEU A 14 -5.27 -13.02 4.31
C LEU A 14 -4.88 -14.43 4.79
N LEU A 15 -5.12 -15.45 3.96
CA LEU A 15 -4.73 -16.83 4.27
C LEU A 15 -3.21 -16.94 4.47
N LEU A 16 -2.40 -16.39 3.56
CA LEU A 16 -0.95 -16.37 3.72
C LEU A 16 -0.53 -15.62 4.98
N SER A 17 -1.18 -14.49 5.29
CA SER A 17 -0.90 -13.74 6.52
C SER A 17 -1.14 -14.58 7.77
N ILE A 18 -2.18 -15.43 7.78
CA ILE A 18 -2.48 -16.32 8.92
C ILE A 18 -1.47 -17.47 8.97
N VAL A 19 -1.23 -18.15 7.84
CA VAL A 19 -0.31 -19.31 7.76
C VAL A 19 1.13 -18.91 8.10
N THR A 20 1.55 -17.70 7.70
CA THR A 20 2.89 -17.18 7.97
C THR A 20 2.96 -16.39 9.29
N LEU A 21 1.94 -16.44 10.15
CA LEU A 21 1.92 -15.74 11.44
C LEU A 21 2.25 -14.24 11.32
N GLY A 22 1.82 -13.60 10.23
CA GLY A 22 2.02 -12.17 9.98
C GLY A 22 3.30 -11.80 9.23
N PHE A 23 4.24 -12.72 8.98
CA PHE A 23 5.45 -12.42 8.19
C PHE A 23 5.12 -11.98 6.76
N TYR A 24 4.02 -12.47 6.17
CA TYR A 24 3.61 -12.05 4.84
C TYR A 24 3.24 -10.56 4.75
N GLN A 25 2.74 -9.95 5.83
CA GLN A 25 2.45 -8.51 5.86
C GLN A 25 3.72 -7.67 5.68
N TRP A 26 4.84 -8.17 6.22
CA TRP A 26 6.14 -7.52 6.11
C TRP A 26 6.62 -7.59 4.66
N TYR A 27 6.50 -8.76 4.05
CA TYR A 27 6.77 -8.92 2.63
C TYR A 27 5.94 -7.95 1.76
N LEU A 28 4.65 -7.74 2.06
CA LEU A 28 3.80 -6.79 1.33
C LEU A 28 4.29 -5.35 1.44
N ILE A 29 4.67 -4.89 2.65
CA ILE A 29 5.21 -3.54 2.85
C ILE A 29 6.49 -3.35 2.02
N TYR A 30 7.38 -4.35 2.03
CA TYR A 30 8.58 -4.34 1.20
C TYR A 30 8.25 -4.27 -0.30
N ALA A 31 7.34 -5.13 -0.76
CA ALA A 31 6.92 -5.18 -2.15
C ALA A 31 6.30 -3.86 -2.60
N PHE A 32 5.38 -3.29 -1.81
CA PHE A 32 4.74 -2.00 -2.09
C PHE A 32 5.77 -0.86 -2.16
N ALA A 33 6.72 -0.80 -1.22
CA ALA A 33 7.78 0.21 -1.24
C ALA A 33 8.61 0.13 -2.54
N ARG A 34 9.05 -1.08 -2.91
CA ARG A 34 9.87 -1.33 -4.10
C ARG A 34 9.11 -1.00 -5.38
N GLU A 35 7.89 -1.50 -5.51
CA GLU A 35 7.07 -1.30 -6.70
C GLU A 35 6.69 0.16 -6.90
N THR A 36 6.23 0.86 -5.86
CA THR A 36 5.94 2.30 -5.95
C THR A 36 7.19 3.11 -6.31
N ASN A 37 8.40 2.70 -5.87
CA ASN A 37 9.64 3.35 -6.29
C ASN A 37 10.01 3.10 -7.76
N ILE A 38 9.65 1.94 -8.32
CA ILE A 38 9.83 1.62 -9.74
C ILE A 38 8.83 2.43 -10.58
N VAL A 39 7.56 2.42 -10.20
CA VAL A 39 6.46 3.05 -10.94
C VAL A 39 6.55 4.57 -10.86
N CYS A 40 6.71 5.12 -9.67
CA CYS A 40 6.78 6.57 -9.43
C CYS A 40 8.23 7.10 -9.48
N LYS A 41 9.10 6.53 -10.33
CA LYS A 41 10.50 6.96 -10.46
C LYS A 41 10.62 8.43 -10.90
N GLU A 42 9.66 8.90 -11.69
CA GLU A 42 9.58 10.27 -12.21
C GLU A 42 9.28 11.32 -11.11
N ASP A 43 8.73 10.92 -9.97
CA ASP A 43 8.42 11.84 -8.86
C ASP A 43 9.65 12.32 -8.09
N GLY A 44 10.84 11.76 -8.35
CA GLY A 44 12.08 12.08 -7.63
C GLY A 44 12.09 11.67 -6.14
N LYS A 45 10.98 11.15 -5.62
CA LYS A 45 10.81 10.73 -4.23
C LYS A 45 11.11 9.24 -4.06
N LYS A 46 11.70 8.83 -2.93
CA LYS A 46 11.88 7.42 -2.57
C LYS A 46 11.03 7.05 -1.35
N THR A 47 10.23 6.01 -1.46
CA THR A 47 9.52 5.38 -0.35
C THR A 47 10.53 4.55 0.44
N SER A 48 10.63 4.81 1.74
CA SER A 48 11.51 4.08 2.65
C SER A 48 11.21 2.59 2.61
N GLY A 49 12.27 1.77 2.50
CA GLY A 49 12.16 0.31 2.52
C GLY A 49 11.76 -0.22 3.90
N LEU A 50 11.51 -1.53 3.97
CA LEU A 50 10.98 -2.22 5.15
C LEU A 50 11.80 -2.00 6.43
N ILE A 51 13.13 -2.02 6.35
CA ILE A 51 14.01 -1.86 7.52
C ILE A 51 13.84 -0.47 8.14
N VAL A 52 13.85 0.57 7.30
CA VAL A 52 13.66 1.95 7.75
C VAL A 52 12.25 2.15 8.29
N TYR A 53 11.24 1.54 7.64
CA TYR A 53 9.87 1.52 8.13
C TYR A 53 9.76 0.92 9.52
N LEU A 54 10.34 -0.27 9.75
CA LEU A 54 10.26 -0.95 11.03
C LEU A 54 10.97 -0.15 12.13
N LEU A 55 12.21 0.29 11.88
CA LEU A 55 13.00 1.05 12.85
C LEU A 55 12.32 2.35 13.26
N LEU A 56 11.88 3.16 12.28
CA LEU A 56 11.25 4.44 12.58
C LEU A 56 9.87 4.26 13.21
N THR A 57 9.12 3.23 12.82
CA THR A 57 7.84 2.90 13.46
C THR A 57 8.05 2.57 14.93
N ILE A 58 9.09 1.80 15.29
CA ILE A 58 9.40 1.47 16.68
C ILE A 58 9.84 2.72 17.46
N ILE A 59 10.76 3.51 16.89
CA ILE A 59 11.31 4.71 17.54
C ILE A 59 10.24 5.79 17.76
N THR A 60 9.30 5.93 16.84
CA THR A 60 8.24 6.95 16.89
C THR A 60 6.93 6.44 17.49
N PHE A 61 6.94 5.29 18.18
CA PHE A 61 5.76 4.68 18.79
C PHE A 61 4.58 4.50 17.83
N GLY A 62 4.85 4.11 16.59
CA GLY A 62 3.84 3.83 15.56
C GLY A 62 3.47 5.02 14.68
N ILE A 63 3.82 6.25 15.05
CA ILE A 63 3.43 7.46 14.30
C ILE A 63 4.01 7.45 12.89
N TYR A 64 5.29 7.07 12.74
CA TYR A 64 5.92 6.97 11.44
C TYR A 64 5.20 5.98 10.51
N GLY A 65 4.70 4.86 11.04
CA GLY A 65 3.95 3.89 10.25
C GLY A 65 2.70 4.50 9.62
N ILE A 66 1.96 5.32 10.37
CA ILE A 66 0.79 6.03 9.86
C ILE A 66 1.19 7.01 8.75
N VAL A 67 2.23 7.81 8.98
CA VAL A 67 2.73 8.80 8.00
C VAL A 67 3.21 8.10 6.73
N TRP A 68 3.91 6.97 6.85
CA TRP A 68 4.39 6.19 5.72
C TRP A 68 3.25 5.72 4.81
N TRP A 69 2.18 5.16 5.40
CA TRP A 69 1.00 4.75 4.64
C TRP A 69 0.30 5.93 3.95
N CYS A 70 0.17 7.07 4.62
CA CYS A 70 -0.39 8.28 4.01
C CYS A 70 0.44 8.75 2.81
N MET A 71 1.76 8.81 2.94
CA MET A 71 2.65 9.19 1.85
C MET A 71 2.56 8.18 0.69
N TRP A 72 2.52 6.88 0.98
CA TRP A 72 2.40 5.83 -0.02
C TRP A 72 1.07 5.92 -0.78
N ILE A 73 -0.06 6.09 -0.09
CA ILE A 73 -1.39 6.27 -0.70
C ILE A 73 -1.39 7.49 -1.64
N ASN A 74 -0.87 8.62 -1.17
CA ASN A 74 -0.84 9.85 -1.95
C ASN A 74 -0.01 9.71 -3.24
N ARG A 75 1.09 8.95 -3.18
CA ARG A 75 1.92 8.67 -4.36
C ARG A 75 1.20 7.76 -5.35
N CYS A 76 0.56 6.72 -4.87
CA CYS A 76 -0.19 5.79 -5.71
C CYS A 76 -1.36 6.49 -6.42
N ASN A 77 -2.14 7.30 -5.69
CA ASN A 77 -3.22 8.09 -6.29
C ASN A 77 -2.67 9.18 -7.22
N GLY A 78 -1.60 9.87 -6.85
CA GLY A 78 -0.97 10.86 -7.72
C GLY A 78 -0.51 10.28 -9.06
N TYR A 79 0.00 9.04 -9.07
CA TYR A 79 0.33 8.31 -10.29
C TYR A 79 -0.93 7.98 -11.11
N LEU A 80 -1.96 7.40 -10.48
CA LEU A 80 -3.21 7.07 -11.17
C LEU A 80 -3.90 8.30 -11.76
N ALA A 81 -3.94 9.40 -11.02
CA ALA A 81 -4.52 10.67 -11.44
C ALA A 81 -3.81 11.26 -12.67
N ARG A 82 -2.46 11.20 -12.71
CA ARG A 82 -1.68 11.65 -13.87
C ARG A 82 -1.94 10.82 -15.13
N HIS A 83 -2.29 9.55 -14.96
CA HIS A 83 -2.62 8.64 -16.06
C HIS A 83 -4.13 8.53 -16.31
N GLY A 84 -4.95 9.41 -15.74
CA GLY A 84 -6.40 9.47 -15.97
C GLY A 84 -7.18 8.24 -15.48
N LYS A 85 -6.61 7.46 -14.57
CA LYS A 85 -7.25 6.27 -13.98
C LYS A 85 -7.96 6.66 -12.67
N PRO A 86 -9.05 5.97 -12.29
CA PRO A 86 -9.76 6.26 -11.04
C PRO A 86 -8.88 5.99 -9.83
N GLU A 87 -8.87 6.92 -8.89
CA GLU A 87 -8.18 6.76 -7.60
C GLU A 87 -8.85 5.66 -6.76
N GLY A 88 -8.04 4.88 -6.03
CA GLY A 88 -8.53 3.74 -5.26
C GLY A 88 -8.83 4.10 -3.81
N LEU A 89 -7.81 4.05 -2.96
CA LEU A 89 -7.92 4.34 -1.53
C LEU A 89 -7.55 5.79 -1.28
N GLN A 90 -8.41 6.57 -0.65
CA GLN A 90 -8.07 7.94 -0.25
C GLN A 90 -7.36 7.98 1.11
N MET A 91 -6.47 8.97 1.28
CA MET A 91 -5.75 9.18 2.54
C MET A 91 -6.70 9.47 3.71
N SER A 92 -7.76 10.24 3.46
CA SER A 92 -8.80 10.56 4.45
C SER A 92 -9.49 9.31 4.98
N THR A 93 -9.86 8.37 4.09
CA THR A 93 -10.48 7.09 4.47
C THR A 93 -9.55 6.23 5.33
N TYR A 94 -8.25 6.23 5.03
CA TYR A 94 -7.24 5.53 5.83
C TYR A 94 -7.13 6.10 7.24
N LEU A 95 -6.99 7.42 7.37
CA LEU A 95 -6.89 8.10 8.67
C LEU A 95 -8.18 7.95 9.50
N LEU A 96 -9.34 8.14 8.88
CA LEU A 96 -10.64 7.96 9.52
C LEU A 96 -10.82 6.52 10.05
N THR A 97 -10.30 5.54 9.32
CA THR A 97 -10.32 4.15 9.74
C THR A 97 -9.45 3.90 10.96
N ILE A 98 -8.25 4.49 11.03
CA ILE A 98 -7.36 4.27 12.18
C ILE A 98 -7.88 4.94 13.45
N PHE A 99 -8.38 6.18 13.35
CA PHE A 99 -8.73 6.96 14.53
C PHE A 99 -10.17 6.77 15.02
N LEU A 100 -11.09 6.38 14.13
CA LEU A 100 -12.52 6.39 14.45
C LEU A 100 -13.20 5.06 14.08
N LEU A 101 -13.23 4.74 12.78
CA LEU A 101 -14.06 3.64 12.30
C LEU A 101 -13.51 2.26 12.69
N GLY A 102 -12.20 2.12 12.86
CA GLY A 102 -11.56 0.87 13.28
C GLY A 102 -12.07 0.44 14.66
N TRP A 103 -12.13 1.37 15.61
CA TRP A 103 -12.64 1.10 16.95
C TRP A 103 -14.15 0.86 16.96
N ILE A 104 -14.91 1.70 16.25
CA ILE A 104 -16.39 1.62 16.21
C ILE A 104 -16.87 0.33 15.54
N THR A 105 -16.16 -0.14 14.51
CA THR A 105 -16.55 -1.33 13.73
C THR A 105 -15.88 -2.62 14.22
N PHE A 106 -15.31 -2.63 15.42
CA PHE A 106 -14.59 -3.78 15.98
C PHE A 106 -13.54 -4.35 15.02
N GLY A 107 -12.86 -3.49 14.27
CA GLY A 107 -11.78 -3.84 13.37
C GLY A 107 -12.17 -4.27 11.94
N ILE A 108 -13.47 -4.36 11.61
CA ILE A 108 -13.92 -4.73 10.25
C ILE A 108 -13.39 -3.72 9.22
N MET A 109 -13.39 -2.43 9.54
CA MET A 109 -12.91 -1.40 8.61
C MET A 109 -11.40 -1.50 8.33
N HIS A 110 -10.59 -2.06 9.25
CA HIS A 110 -9.18 -2.31 8.96
C HIS A 110 -9.01 -3.34 7.84
N LEU A 111 -9.87 -4.38 7.79
CA LEU A 111 -9.86 -5.37 6.71
C LEU A 111 -10.28 -4.75 5.36
N VAL A 112 -11.28 -3.87 5.38
CA VAL A 112 -11.75 -3.17 4.17
C VAL A 112 -10.64 -2.26 3.62
N VAL A 113 -9.97 -1.50 4.47
CA VAL A 113 -8.84 -0.66 4.06
C VAL A 113 -7.69 -1.50 3.54
N PHE A 114 -7.37 -2.62 4.19
CA PHE A 114 -6.34 -3.54 3.72
C PHE A 114 -6.66 -4.10 2.32
N CYS A 115 -7.90 -4.49 2.09
CA CYS A 115 -8.39 -4.89 0.77
C CYS A 115 -8.22 -3.78 -0.28
N LYS A 116 -8.59 -2.54 0.07
CA LYS A 116 -8.42 -1.37 -0.80
C LYS A 116 -6.94 -1.04 -1.06
N GLN A 117 -6.03 -1.25 -0.10
CA GLN A 117 -4.59 -1.07 -0.31
C GLN A 117 -4.06 -2.04 -1.37
N LEU A 118 -4.45 -3.32 -1.30
CA LEU A 118 -4.06 -4.33 -2.29
C LEU A 118 -4.54 -3.95 -3.70
N TYR A 119 -5.82 -3.56 -3.82
CA TYR A 119 -6.37 -3.17 -5.12
C TYR A 119 -5.79 -1.87 -5.67
N LEU A 120 -5.50 -0.89 -4.81
CA LEU A 120 -4.81 0.33 -5.22
C LEU A 120 -3.43 -0.02 -5.83
N GLN A 121 -2.66 -0.87 -5.15
CA GLN A 121 -1.35 -1.29 -5.67
C GLN A 121 -1.48 -2.07 -6.98
N ASN A 122 -2.45 -2.98 -7.07
CA ASN A 122 -2.72 -3.73 -8.29
C ASN A 122 -3.06 -2.80 -9.46
N ALA A 123 -3.87 -1.76 -9.23
CA ALA A 123 -4.24 -0.77 -10.24
C ALA A 123 -3.03 0.05 -10.72
N VAL A 124 -2.17 0.47 -9.78
CA VAL A 124 -0.91 1.18 -10.10
C VAL A 124 0.01 0.30 -10.94
N ASN A 125 0.21 -0.95 -10.52
CA ASN A 125 1.05 -1.91 -11.24
C ASN A 125 0.48 -2.27 -12.62
N GLN A 126 -0.84 -2.37 -12.74
CA GLN A 126 -1.50 -2.62 -14.02
C GLN A 126 -1.28 -1.46 -14.97
N THR A 127 -1.49 -0.23 -14.50
CA THR A 127 -1.24 0.98 -15.30
C THR A 127 0.21 1.04 -15.77
N TYR A 128 1.16 0.70 -14.90
CA TYR A 128 2.57 0.62 -15.27
C TYR A 128 2.84 -0.45 -16.35
N ASN A 129 2.28 -1.65 -16.18
CA ASN A 129 2.45 -2.73 -17.17
C ASN A 129 1.81 -2.38 -18.52
N GLU A 130 0.62 -1.74 -18.52
CA GLU A 130 -0.06 -1.24 -19.73
C GLU A 130 0.80 -0.22 -20.48
N LEU A 131 1.39 0.75 -19.76
CA LEU A 131 2.24 1.80 -20.37
C LEU A 131 3.54 1.24 -20.95
N ASN A 132 4.05 0.12 -20.41
CA ASN A 132 5.28 -0.50 -20.84
C ASN A 132 5.08 -1.74 -21.74
N ASN A 133 3.83 -2.06 -22.11
CA ASN A 133 3.45 -3.24 -22.91
C ASN A 133 3.98 -4.58 -22.34
N LEU A 134 3.80 -4.84 -21.04
CA LEU A 134 4.30 -6.03 -20.30
C LEU A 134 3.21 -7.02 -19.85
#